data_AF-A0A9Q0I3T1-F1
#
_entry.id   AF-A0A9Q0I3T1-F1
#
_cell.length_a   1.000
_cell.length_b   1.000
_cell.length_c   1.000
_cell.angle_alpha   90.00
_cell.angle_beta   90.00
_cell.angle_gamma   90.00
#
_symmetry.space_group_name_H-M   'P 1'
#
loop_
_entity.id
_entity.type
_entity.pdbx_description
1 polymer ?
#
loop_
_entity_poly.entity_id
_entity_poly.type
_entity_poly.pdbx_seq_one_letter_code
_entity_poly.pdbx_strand_id
1 'polypeptide(L)'
;MVEALAQNTNEYSFQERGTSVNTTAKEIEKMLGMYLKMGLVQMAGTRMYWETETRYSPVADVMPRNRFQSLLTSLHFVNNMTVSETEKKDKLWKLRLWLDSFREKCLQVVPEEHNSVDEMMIPFKGKFSSIKQYMRGKPNPWGFKVW
;
A
#
# COMPACT_ATOMS: atom_id res chain seq x y z
N MET A 1 10.59 9.64 -0.17
CA MET A 1 9.61 8.58 -0.49
C MET A 1 8.19 9.02 -0.13
N VAL A 2 7.91 9.33 1.15
CA VAL A 2 6.56 9.74 1.58
C VAL A 2 6.09 11.07 0.97
N GLU A 3 6.98 12.04 0.80
CA GLU A 3 6.67 13.29 0.07
C GLU A 3 6.15 13.03 -1.35
N ALA A 4 6.84 12.18 -2.10
CA ALA A 4 6.42 11.77 -3.43
C ALA A 4 5.07 11.03 -3.41
N LEU A 5 4.78 10.24 -2.37
CA LEU A 5 3.45 9.61 -2.20
C LEU A 5 2.36 10.66 -2.09
N ALA A 6 2.58 11.66 -1.23
CA ALA A 6 1.60 12.71 -0.99
C ALA A 6 1.35 13.54 -2.25
N GLN A 7 2.44 13.91 -2.95
CA GLN A 7 2.34 14.62 -4.22
C GLN A 7 1.58 13.81 -5.27
N ASN A 8 1.99 12.58 -5.55
CA ASN A 8 1.35 11.73 -6.57
C ASN A 8 -0.11 11.41 -6.23
N THR A 9 -0.43 11.26 -4.94
CA THR A 9 -1.80 11.07 -4.44
C THR A 9 -2.67 12.31 -4.71
N ASN A 10 -2.15 13.51 -4.45
CA ASN A 10 -2.84 14.76 -4.74
C ASN A 10 -3.07 14.94 -6.24
N GLU A 11 -2.03 14.76 -7.05
CA GLU A 11 -2.11 14.86 -8.51
C GLU A 11 -3.13 13.87 -9.09
N TYR A 12 -3.08 12.60 -8.67
CA TYR A 12 -4.03 11.58 -9.11
C TYR A 12 -5.47 11.95 -8.75
N SER A 13 -5.72 12.36 -7.50
CA SER A 13 -7.08 12.74 -7.08
C SER A 13 -7.63 13.92 -7.88
N PHE A 14 -6.79 14.91 -8.20
CA PHE A 14 -7.18 16.03 -9.05
C PHE A 14 -7.47 15.58 -10.48
N GLN A 15 -6.64 14.71 -11.06
CA GLN A 15 -6.85 14.18 -12.41
C GLN A 15 -8.17 13.40 -12.54
N GLU A 16 -8.51 12.58 -11.54
CA GLU A 16 -9.68 11.70 -11.62
C GLU A 16 -10.99 12.40 -11.23
N ARG A 17 -10.94 13.37 -10.31
CA ARG A 17 -12.15 13.96 -9.69
C ARG A 17 -12.24 15.48 -9.85
N GLY A 18 -11.28 16.12 -10.51
CA GLY A 18 -11.18 17.57 -10.65
C GLY A 18 -10.82 18.33 -9.36
N THR A 19 -10.60 17.61 -8.25
CA THR A 19 -10.28 18.20 -6.94
C THR A 19 -9.21 17.38 -6.24
N SER A 20 -8.22 18.06 -5.66
CA SER A 20 -7.17 17.41 -4.88
C SER A 20 -7.72 16.93 -3.54
N VAL A 21 -7.33 15.72 -3.12
CA VAL A 21 -7.57 15.22 -1.76
C VAL A 21 -6.81 16.03 -0.71
N ASN A 22 -5.88 16.89 -1.14
CA ASN A 22 -5.12 17.84 -0.32
C ASN A 22 -4.46 17.15 0.89
N THR A 23 -3.74 16.07 0.63
CA THR A 23 -2.96 15.35 1.62
C THR A 23 -1.54 15.90 1.71
N THR A 24 -0.84 15.55 2.80
CA THR A 24 0.54 15.96 3.06
C THR A 24 1.35 14.72 3.47
N ALA A 25 2.68 14.80 3.39
CA ALA A 25 3.54 13.70 3.85
C ALA A 25 3.21 13.28 5.30
N LYS A 26 3.01 14.26 6.20
CA LYS A 26 2.63 14.02 7.60
C LYS A 26 1.30 13.26 7.74
N GLU A 27 0.34 13.51 6.86
CA GLU A 27 -0.94 12.80 6.88
C GLU A 27 -0.80 11.35 6.38
N ILE A 28 0.04 11.14 5.36
CA ILE A 28 0.42 9.80 4.90
C ILE A 28 1.17 9.03 5.99
N GLU A 29 2.11 9.66 6.70
CA GLU A 29 2.81 9.04 7.84
C GLU A 29 1.84 8.60 8.94
N LYS A 30 0.86 9.44 9.28
CA LYS A 30 -0.21 9.06 10.22
C LYS A 30 -0.98 7.85 9.73
N MET A 31 -1.37 7.80 8.46
CA MET A 31 -2.07 6.66 7.87
C MET A 31 -1.22 5.37 7.95
N LEU A 32 0.08 5.45 7.60
CA LEU A 32 1.00 4.31 7.71
C LEU A 32 1.14 3.85 9.17
N GLY A 33 1.27 4.79 10.11
CA GLY A 33 1.29 4.49 11.55
C GLY A 33 0.01 3.81 12.04
N MET A 34 -1.17 4.25 11.55
CA MET A 34 -2.43 3.59 11.83
C MET A 34 -2.44 2.15 11.30
N TYR A 35 -1.96 1.91 10.07
CA TYR A 35 -1.86 0.54 9.53
C TYR A 35 -0.93 -0.36 10.35
N LEU A 36 0.20 0.16 10.83
CA LEU A 36 1.08 -0.57 11.75
C LEU A 36 0.34 -0.93 13.05
N LYS A 37 -0.44 -0.01 13.63
CA LYS A 37 -1.26 -0.30 14.82
C LYS A 37 -2.38 -1.30 14.57
N MET A 38 -3.07 -1.21 13.43
CA MET A 38 -4.10 -2.18 13.01
C MET A 38 -3.51 -3.57 12.75
N GLY A 39 -2.24 -3.64 12.34
CA GLY A 39 -1.52 -4.91 12.20
C GLY A 39 -1.28 -5.61 13.54
N LEU A 40 -1.09 -4.84 14.62
CA LEU A 40 -0.91 -5.36 15.98
C LEU A 40 -2.25 -5.73 16.65
N VAL A 41 -3.27 -4.90 16.47
CA VAL A 41 -4.61 -5.10 17.05
C VAL A 41 -5.59 -5.30 15.91
N GLN A 42 -5.69 -6.52 15.41
CA GLN A 42 -6.53 -6.84 14.25
C GLN A 42 -8.01 -6.95 14.65
N MET A 43 -8.85 -6.14 14.01
CA MET A 43 -10.31 -6.26 14.08
C MET A 43 -10.88 -6.97 12.85
N ALA A 44 -12.09 -7.53 12.97
CA ALA A 44 -12.75 -8.24 11.89
C ALA A 44 -13.00 -7.37 10.63
N GLY A 45 -13.08 -6.04 10.80
CA GLY A 45 -13.13 -5.11 9.68
C GLY A 45 -12.58 -3.74 10.04
N THR A 46 -12.03 -3.04 9.05
CA THR A 46 -11.40 -1.72 9.24
C THR A 46 -12.37 -0.70 9.85
N ARG A 47 -13.67 -0.75 9.56
CA ARG A 47 -14.62 0.23 10.14
C ARG A 47 -14.74 0.12 11.66
N MET A 48 -14.52 -1.07 12.22
CA MET A 48 -14.70 -1.35 13.64
C MET A 48 -13.81 -0.50 14.53
N TYR A 49 -12.62 -0.08 14.06
CA TYR A 49 -11.75 0.80 14.85
C TYR A 49 -12.44 2.12 15.24
N TRP A 50 -13.46 2.57 14.49
CA TRP A 50 -14.18 3.82 14.72
C TRP A 50 -15.60 3.64 15.29
N GLU A 51 -16.14 2.42 15.33
CA GLU A 51 -17.49 2.17 15.85
C GLU A 51 -17.53 2.35 17.37
N THR A 52 -18.66 2.82 17.92
CA THR A 52 -18.77 3.24 19.34
C THR A 52 -18.29 2.16 20.32
N GLU A 53 -18.80 0.93 20.18
CA GLU A 53 -18.52 -0.18 21.10
C GLU A 53 -17.12 -0.78 20.93
N THR A 54 -16.53 -0.64 19.75
CA THR A 54 -15.22 -1.22 19.42
C THR A 54 -14.16 -0.15 19.16
N ARG A 55 -14.41 1.08 19.60
CA ARG A 55 -13.55 2.22 19.32
C ARG A 55 -12.14 1.95 19.82
N TYR A 56 -11.16 2.12 18.94
CA TYR A 56 -9.76 1.98 19.30
C TYR A 56 -9.03 3.31 19.14
N SER A 57 -8.85 4.02 20.24
CA SER A 57 -8.25 5.36 20.30
C SER A 57 -6.96 5.53 19.49
N PRO A 58 -5.97 4.62 19.55
CA PRO A 58 -4.72 4.76 18.78
C PRO A 58 -4.89 4.79 17.26
N VAL A 59 -6.07 4.43 16.74
CA VAL A 59 -6.45 4.57 15.33
C VAL A 59 -7.49 5.67 15.17
N ALA A 60 -8.57 5.61 15.94
CA ALA A 60 -9.75 6.43 15.76
C ALA A 60 -9.54 7.91 16.07
N ASP A 61 -8.61 8.23 16.98
CA ASP A 61 -8.29 9.59 17.39
C ASP A 61 -7.22 10.23 16.47
N VAL A 62 -6.51 9.43 15.67
CA VAL A 62 -5.46 9.90 14.75
C VAL A 62 -6.07 10.54 13.50
N MET A 63 -7.11 9.91 12.94
CA MET A 63 -7.77 10.37 11.71
C MET A 63 -9.23 9.91 11.68
N PRO A 64 -10.19 10.77 11.26
CA PRO A 64 -11.57 10.36 11.06
C PRO A 64 -11.71 9.26 10.00
N ARG A 65 -12.62 8.32 10.22
CA ARG A 65 -12.90 7.18 9.32
C ARG A 65 -13.04 7.59 7.86
N ASN A 66 -13.85 8.63 7.60
CA ASN A 66 -14.14 9.08 6.25
C ASN A 66 -12.90 9.70 5.58
N ARG A 67 -12.03 10.38 6.34
CA ARG A 67 -10.77 10.92 5.82
C ARG A 67 -9.81 9.79 5.48
N PHE A 68 -9.67 8.80 6.37
CA PHE A 68 -8.86 7.61 6.12
C PHE A 68 -9.33 6.86 4.86
N GLN A 69 -10.64 6.65 4.72
CA GLN A 69 -11.20 5.97 3.55
C GLN A 69 -11.02 6.81 2.26
N SER A 70 -11.19 8.13 2.33
CA SER A 70 -10.94 9.02 1.20
C SER A 70 -9.50 8.91 0.70
N LEU A 71 -8.52 9.01 1.59
CA LEU A 71 -7.11 8.84 1.26
C LEU A 71 -6.82 7.46 0.68
N LEU A 72 -7.38 6.40 1.25
CA LEU A 72 -7.17 5.03 0.78
C LEU A 72 -7.64 4.84 -0.67
N THR A 73 -8.71 5.52 -1.09
CA THR A 73 -9.21 5.45 -2.47
C THR A 73 -8.42 6.31 -3.46
N SER A 74 -7.57 7.21 -2.97
CA SER A 74 -6.80 8.15 -3.78
C SER A 74 -5.30 7.88 -3.74
N LEU A 75 -4.84 6.97 -2.88
CA LEU A 75 -3.43 6.68 -2.68
C LEU A 75 -2.78 6.25 -3.99
N HIS A 76 -1.77 7.01 -4.41
CA HIS A 76 -1.17 6.81 -5.73
C HIS A 76 0.32 7.09 -5.72
N PHE A 77 1.09 6.21 -6.35
CA PHE A 77 2.55 6.12 -6.14
C PHE A 77 3.37 6.76 -7.26
N VAL A 78 2.79 6.99 -8.44
CA VAL A 78 3.45 7.52 -9.64
C VAL A 78 2.47 8.40 -10.41
N ASN A 79 2.90 9.52 -10.99
CA ASN A 79 2.04 10.31 -11.87
C ASN A 79 1.79 9.59 -13.21
N ASN A 80 0.55 9.15 -13.45
CA ASN A 80 0.14 8.38 -14.62
C ASN A 80 0.42 9.07 -15.97
N MET A 81 0.47 10.40 -15.98
CA MET A 81 0.65 11.21 -17.19
C MET A 81 2.12 11.34 -17.62
N THR A 82 3.05 11.02 -16.72
CA THR A 82 4.50 11.18 -16.95
C THR A 82 5.18 9.89 -17.40
N VAL A 83 4.49 8.76 -17.30
CA VAL A 83 5.06 7.42 -17.56
C VAL A 83 5.00 7.10 -19.05
N SER A 84 6.13 6.71 -19.61
CA SER A 84 6.27 6.30 -21.01
C SER A 84 5.57 4.97 -21.30
N GLU A 85 5.24 4.74 -22.58
CA GLU A 85 4.66 3.46 -23.02
C GLU A 85 5.61 2.28 -22.81
N THR A 86 6.93 2.53 -22.78
CA THR A 86 7.93 1.49 -22.47
C THR A 86 7.85 1.08 -21.00
N GLU A 87 7.75 2.04 -20.08
CA GLU A 87 7.62 1.75 -18.64
C GLU A 87 6.31 1.03 -18.34
N LYS A 88 5.22 1.38 -19.03
CA LYS A 88 3.92 0.70 -18.89
C LYS A 88 3.95 -0.79 -19.26
N LYS A 89 5.00 -1.27 -19.96
CA LYS A 89 5.20 -2.70 -20.22
C LYS A 89 5.50 -3.49 -18.93
N ASP A 90 6.09 -2.84 -17.92
CA ASP A 90 6.22 -3.44 -16.60
C ASP A 90 4.85 -3.50 -15.93
N LYS A 91 4.35 -4.70 -15.65
CA LYS A 91 3.05 -4.89 -14.97
C LYS A 91 2.98 -4.24 -13.59
N LEU A 92 4.13 -3.92 -12.98
CA LEU A 92 4.27 -3.26 -11.68
C LEU A 92 4.67 -1.79 -11.78
N TRP A 93 4.61 -1.15 -12.96
CA TRP A 93 5.07 0.23 -13.17
C TRP A 93 4.52 1.24 -12.14
N LYS A 94 3.27 1.05 -11.69
CA LYS A 94 2.64 1.89 -10.66
C LYS A 94 3.33 1.84 -9.31
N LEU A 95 4.05 0.77 -9.00
CA LEU A 95 4.76 0.56 -7.73
C LEU A 95 6.27 0.48 -7.91
N ARG A 96 6.78 0.44 -9.15
CA ARG A 96 8.18 0.14 -9.47
C ARG A 96 9.16 1.01 -8.69
N LEU A 97 9.00 2.33 -8.74
CA LEU A 97 9.88 3.28 -8.04
C LEU A 97 9.95 3.02 -6.53
N TRP A 98 8.84 2.58 -5.93
CA TRP A 98 8.78 2.27 -4.51
C TRP A 98 9.45 0.94 -4.19
N LEU A 99 9.19 -0.08 -5.01
CA LEU A 99 9.82 -1.40 -4.85
C LEU A 99 11.33 -1.33 -5.01
N ASP A 100 11.81 -0.55 -5.99
CA ASP A 100 13.24 -0.37 -6.23
C ASP A 100 13.89 0.38 -5.07
N SER A 101 13.30 1.48 -4.61
CA SER A 101 13.83 2.23 -3.46
C SER A 101 13.81 1.41 -2.17
N PHE A 102 12.78 0.57 -1.96
CA PHE A 102 12.74 -0.36 -0.83
C PHE A 102 13.85 -1.42 -0.93
N ARG A 103 14.00 -2.03 -2.12
CA ARG A 103 15.04 -3.04 -2.39
C ARG A 103 16.44 -2.48 -2.17
N GLU A 104 16.71 -1.26 -2.63
CA GLU A 104 17.98 -0.58 -2.42
C GLU A 104 18.32 -0.46 -0.93
N LYS A 105 17.34 -0.17 -0.07
CA LYS A 105 17.54 -0.12 1.38
C LYS A 105 17.76 -1.50 1.97
N CYS A 106 17.02 -2.52 1.54
CA CYS A 106 17.23 -3.90 1.99
C CYS A 106 18.64 -4.42 1.65
N LEU A 107 19.17 -4.07 0.48
CA LEU A 107 20.51 -4.48 0.04
C LEU A 107 21.66 -3.83 0.83
N GLN A 108 21.38 -2.82 1.66
CA GLN A 108 22.36 -2.25 2.58
C GLN A 108 22.56 -3.11 3.84
N VAL A 109 21.66 -4.06 4.09
CA VAL A 109 21.81 -5.03 5.18
C VAL A 109 22.85 -6.07 4.77
N VAL A 110 23.93 -6.18 5.54
CA VAL A 110 24.99 -7.18 5.29
C VAL A 110 24.41 -8.57 5.55
N PRO A 111 24.48 -9.50 4.58
CA PRO A 111 23.98 -10.85 4.78
C PRO A 111 24.86 -11.62 5.78
N GLU A 112 24.22 -12.46 6.59
CA GLU A 112 24.92 -13.41 7.47
C GLU A 112 25.28 -14.70 6.71
N GLU A 113 25.97 -15.63 7.37
CA GLU A 113 26.49 -16.86 6.75
C GLU A 113 25.38 -17.76 6.17
N HIS A 114 24.23 -17.85 6.84
CA HIS A 114 23.15 -18.76 6.46
C HIS A 114 21.93 -17.98 5.99
N ASN A 115 21.61 -18.13 4.70
CA ASN A 115 20.46 -17.49 4.06
C ASN A 115 19.53 -18.54 3.46
N SER A 116 18.23 -18.27 3.50
CA SER A 116 17.20 -19.08 2.86
C SER A 116 16.41 -18.23 1.87
N VAL A 117 16.19 -18.76 0.67
CA VAL A 117 15.31 -18.15 -0.34
C VAL A 117 14.09 -19.05 -0.48
N ASP A 118 12.90 -18.47 -0.30
CA ASP A 118 11.64 -19.18 -0.46
C ASP A 118 10.58 -18.23 -1.04
N GLU A 119 9.53 -18.81 -1.60
CA GLU A 119 8.40 -18.10 -2.15
C GLU A 119 7.37 -17.71 -1.08
N MET A 120 6.95 -16.46 -1.11
CA MET A 120 5.85 -15.96 -0.28
C MET A 120 4.63 -15.63 -1.15
N MET A 121 3.44 -15.92 -0.60
CA MET A 121 2.16 -15.47 -1.18
C MET A 121 1.62 -14.29 -0.42
N ILE A 122 1.40 -13.17 -1.12
CA ILE A 122 0.62 -12.04 -0.63
C ILE A 122 -0.85 -12.30 -1.00
N PRO A 123 -1.74 -12.59 -0.05
CA PRO A 123 -3.12 -12.96 -0.35
C PRO A 123 -3.85 -11.85 -1.10
N PHE A 124 -4.45 -12.19 -2.25
CA PHE A 124 -5.22 -11.22 -3.04
C PHE A 124 -6.34 -11.93 -3.81
N LYS A 125 -7.58 -11.52 -3.52
CA LYS A 125 -8.79 -12.10 -4.14
C LYS A 125 -9.42 -11.19 -5.21
N GLY A 126 -8.80 -10.06 -5.55
CA GLY A 126 -9.32 -9.15 -6.57
C GLY A 126 -9.37 -9.80 -7.95
N LYS A 127 -10.35 -9.38 -8.77
CA LYS A 127 -10.63 -10.00 -10.08
C LYS A 127 -9.61 -9.62 -11.14
N PHE A 128 -9.25 -8.35 -11.23
CA PHE A 128 -8.53 -7.78 -12.37
C PHE A 128 -7.04 -7.57 -12.07
N SER A 129 -6.25 -8.63 -12.13
CA SER A 129 -4.78 -8.53 -12.10
C SER A 129 -4.13 -9.60 -12.96
N SER A 130 -3.23 -9.16 -13.85
CA SER A 130 -2.48 -10.00 -14.80
C SER A 130 -1.24 -10.68 -14.20
N ILE A 131 -0.97 -10.46 -12.91
CA ILE A 131 0.13 -11.06 -12.13
C ILE A 131 -0.36 -11.92 -10.96
N LYS A 132 -1.69 -12.02 -10.77
CA LYS A 132 -2.28 -12.89 -9.76
C LYS A 132 -2.04 -14.35 -10.15
N GLN A 133 -1.57 -15.15 -9.20
CA GLN A 133 -1.28 -16.56 -9.38
C GLN A 133 -2.07 -17.42 -8.40
N TYR A 134 -2.31 -18.68 -8.80
CA TYR A 134 -2.81 -19.73 -7.93
C TYR A 134 -1.68 -20.69 -7.57
N MET A 135 -1.44 -20.91 -6.28
CA MET A 135 -0.45 -21.85 -5.78
C MET A 135 -1.14 -22.92 -4.92
N ARG A 136 -1.25 -24.13 -5.49
CA ARG A 136 -1.85 -25.28 -4.81
C ARG A 136 -1.02 -25.62 -3.55
N GLY A 137 -1.70 -25.84 -2.44
CA GLY A 137 -1.06 -26.28 -1.18
C GLY A 137 -0.67 -25.14 -0.22
N LYS A 138 -0.74 -23.86 -0.62
CA LYS A 138 -0.59 -22.74 0.31
C LYS A 138 -1.94 -22.44 1.03
N PRO A 139 -1.93 -21.98 2.30
CA PRO A 139 -3.15 -21.65 3.04
C PRO A 139 -4.03 -20.59 2.33
N ASN A 140 -3.39 -19.63 1.67
CA ASN A 140 -4.02 -18.64 0.81
C ASN A 140 -3.52 -18.86 -0.62
N PRO A 141 -4.21 -19.69 -1.43
CA PRO A 141 -3.64 -20.14 -2.69
C PRO A 141 -3.76 -19.09 -3.80
N TRP A 142 -4.63 -18.09 -3.65
CA TRP A 142 -4.77 -16.99 -4.62
C TRP A 142 -4.09 -15.71 -4.12
N GLY A 143 -3.15 -15.16 -4.91
CA GLY A 143 -2.45 -13.95 -4.52
C GLY A 143 -1.35 -13.52 -5.47
N PHE A 144 -0.46 -12.65 -4.99
CA PHE A 144 0.78 -12.29 -5.68
C PHE A 144 1.91 -13.14 -5.11
N LYS A 145 2.59 -13.87 -6.00
CA LYS A 145 3.79 -14.62 -5.65
C LYS A 145 4.99 -13.67 -5.65
N VAL A 146 5.77 -13.70 -4.59
CA VAL A 146 7.05 -13.00 -4.45
C VAL A 146 8.15 -13.98 -4.03
N TRP A 147 9.40 -13.64 -4.34
CA TRP A 147 10.61 -14.42 -4.10
C TRP A 147 11.62 -13.59 -3.32
#